data_AF-A0A0R3KLN7-F1
#
_entry.id   AF-A0A0R3KLN7-F1
#
_cell.length_a   1.000
_cell.length_b   1.000
_cell.length_c   1.000
_cell.angle_alpha   90.00
_cell.angle_beta   90.00
_cell.angle_gamma   90.00
#
_symmetry.space_group_name_H-M   'P 1'
#
loop_
_entity.id
_entity.type
_entity.pdbx_description
1 polymer ?
#
loop_
_entity_poly.entity_id
_entity_poly.type
_entity_poly.pdbx_seq_one_letter_code
_entity_poly.pdbx_strand_id
1 'polypeptide(L)'
;MEAAIREHLERLARGERVPMIAIGCFTEIQFAAINEGRAAMELHVLEQNEILFMGRHLYASRSKDGYQIDDIVKLIMSALCDDAIAHLGCRT
;
A
#
# COMPACT_ATOMS: atom_id res chain seq x y z
N MET A 1 12.28 -6.15 -3.23
CA MET A 1 11.02 -5.54 -2.75
C MET A 1 9.96 -6.60 -2.51
N GLU A 2 9.57 -7.37 -3.53
CA GLU A 2 8.62 -8.49 -3.39
C GLU A 2 8.96 -9.44 -2.23
N ALA A 3 10.22 -9.90 -2.15
CA ALA A 3 10.68 -10.79 -1.08
C ALA A 3 10.49 -10.21 0.33
N ALA A 4 10.68 -8.89 0.51
CA ALA A 4 10.50 -8.23 1.79
C ALA A 4 9.01 -8.15 2.19
N ILE A 5 8.13 -7.92 1.21
CA ILE A 5 6.66 -7.92 1.43
C ILE A 5 6.19 -9.34 1.75
N ARG A 6 6.70 -10.36 1.05
CA ARG A 6 6.41 -11.77 1.35
C ARG A 6 6.79 -12.12 2.78
N GLU A 7 8.05 -11.87 3.16
CA GLU A 7 8.54 -12.16 4.52
C GLU A 7 7.69 -11.44 5.58
N HIS A 8 7.32 -10.18 5.31
CA HIS A 8 6.46 -9.40 6.19
C HIS A 8 5.07 -10.02 6.35
N LEU A 9 4.45 -10.51 5.27
CA LEU A 9 3.17 -11.21 5.31
C LEU A 9 3.27 -12.57 6.02
N GLU A 10 4.38 -13.29 5.85
CA GLU A 10 4.64 -14.54 6.59
C GLU A 10 4.77 -14.30 8.10
N ARG A 11 5.42 -13.21 8.50
CA ARG A 11 5.48 -12.80 9.92
C ARG A 11 4.09 -12.46 10.48
N LEU A 12 3.26 -11.76 9.69
CA LEU A 12 1.86 -11.51 10.04
C LEU A 12 1.07 -12.80 10.19
N ALA A 13 1.29 -13.78 9.30
CA ALA A 13 0.65 -15.10 9.36
C ALA A 13 0.99 -15.87 10.64
N ARG A 14 2.21 -15.69 11.17
CA ARG A 14 2.65 -16.26 12.45
C ARG A 14 2.15 -15.48 13.67
N GLY A 15 1.37 -14.41 13.49
CA GLY A 15 0.84 -13.58 14.57
C GLY A 15 1.87 -12.63 15.19
N GLU A 16 3.00 -12.41 14.52
CA GLU A 16 4.04 -11.50 15.01
C GLU A 16 3.60 -10.03 14.90
N ARG A 17 4.22 -9.18 15.74
CA ARG A 17 4.20 -7.73 15.50
C ARG A 17 5.22 -7.39 14.44
N VAL A 18 4.72 -6.90 13.31
CA VAL A 18 5.55 -6.40 12.20
C VAL A 18 5.68 -4.87 12.27
N PRO A 19 6.88 -4.31 12.01
CA PRO A 19 7.06 -2.87 11.87
C PRO A 19 6.45 -2.37 10.56
N MET A 20 6.27 -1.05 10.38
CA MET A 20 6.01 -0.50 9.05
C MET A 20 7.27 -0.59 8.18
N ILE A 21 7.09 -0.93 6.91
CA ILE A 21 8.17 -0.98 5.91
C ILE A 21 7.85 -0.09 4.73
N ALA A 22 8.86 0.53 4.12
CA ALA A 22 8.72 1.20 2.84
C ALA A 22 8.63 0.17 1.71
N ILE A 23 7.61 0.26 0.85
CA ILE A 23 7.39 -0.67 -0.27
C ILE A 23 7.46 0.01 -1.63
N GLY A 24 7.86 1.28 -1.71
CA GLY A 24 8.01 2.00 -2.97
C GLY A 24 7.82 3.49 -2.78
N CYS A 25 7.83 4.23 -3.89
CA CYS A 25 7.51 5.65 -3.93
C CYS A 25 6.51 5.90 -5.05
N PHE A 26 5.68 6.93 -4.89
CA PHE A 26 4.89 7.44 -6.02
C PHE A 26 5.80 8.06 -7.07
N THR A 27 5.42 7.93 -8.34
CA THR A 27 6.05 8.73 -9.41
C THR A 27 5.78 10.21 -9.16
N GLU A 28 6.60 11.11 -9.72
CA GLU A 28 6.42 12.55 -9.55
C GLU A 28 5.03 13.01 -10.01
N ILE A 29 4.51 12.41 -11.09
CA ILE A 29 3.19 12.71 -11.64
C ILE A 29 2.09 12.21 -10.69
N GLN A 30 2.18 10.97 -10.19
CA GLN A 30 1.22 10.43 -9.22
C GLN A 30 1.22 11.24 -7.92
N PHE A 31 2.40 11.62 -7.42
CA PHE A 31 2.54 12.38 -6.18
C PHE A 31 1.96 13.79 -6.30
N ALA A 32 2.21 14.47 -7.43
CA ALA A 32 1.61 15.76 -7.72
C ALA A 32 0.07 15.67 -7.78
N ALA A 33 -0.47 14.68 -8.48
CA ALA A 33 -1.91 14.46 -8.59
C ALA A 33 -2.57 14.17 -7.23
N ILE A 34 -1.91 13.36 -6.37
CA ILE A 34 -2.37 13.11 -5.00
C ILE A 34 -2.42 14.41 -4.19
N ASN A 35 -1.37 15.24 -4.26
CA ASN A 35 -1.33 16.50 -3.52
C ASN A 35 -2.33 17.52 -4.03
N GLU A 36 -2.58 17.59 -5.33
CA GLU A 36 -3.64 18.41 -5.91
C GLU A 36 -5.02 17.97 -5.39
N GLY A 37 -5.30 16.67 -5.40
CA GLY A 37 -6.54 16.12 -4.85
C GLY A 37 -6.71 16.41 -3.36
N ARG A 38 -5.63 16.33 -2.58
CA ARG A 38 -5.63 16.69 -1.14
C ARG A 38 -5.93 18.17 -0.93
N ALA A 39 -5.30 19.05 -1.69
CA ALA A 39 -5.53 20.50 -1.61
C ALA A 39 -6.98 20.86 -1.98
N ALA A 40 -7.56 20.20 -2.98
CA ALA A 40 -8.97 20.37 -3.35
C ALA A 40 -9.95 19.93 -2.24
N MET A 41 -9.52 19.03 -1.35
CA MET A 41 -10.26 18.60 -0.16
C MET A 41 -9.86 19.37 1.11
N GLU A 42 -9.12 20.47 0.99
CA GLU A 42 -8.62 21.28 2.11
C GLU A 42 -7.72 20.50 3.10
N LEU A 43 -7.06 19.43 2.62
CA LEU A 43 -6.11 18.64 3.39
C LEU A 43 -4.68 19.13 3.16
N HIS A 44 -3.84 19.03 4.20
CA HIS A 44 -2.41 19.28 4.05
C HIS A 44 -1.79 18.35 3.00
N VAL A 45 -0.94 18.92 2.15
CA VAL A 45 -0.13 18.17 1.18
C VAL A 45 0.81 17.20 1.90
N LEU A 46 1.13 16.11 1.24
CA LEU A 46 2.15 15.17 1.68
C LEU A 46 3.53 15.76 1.38
N GLU A 47 4.44 15.64 2.35
CA GLU A 47 5.84 16.07 2.22
C GLU A 47 6.76 14.97 1.69
N GLN A 48 6.35 13.71 1.83
CA GLN A 48 7.12 12.53 1.45
C GLN A 48 6.35 11.70 0.43
N ASN A 49 7.05 11.21 -0.60
CA ASN A 49 6.48 10.39 -1.67
C ASN A 49 6.58 8.87 -1.41
N GLU A 50 7.05 8.47 -0.22
CA GLU A 50 7.25 7.08 0.14
C GLU A 50 5.93 6.38 0.50
N ILE A 51 5.78 5.14 0.04
CA ILE A 51 4.64 4.28 0.30
C ILE A 51 5.00 3.35 1.46
N LEU A 52 4.36 3.58 2.61
CA LEU A 52 4.53 2.77 3.82
C LEU A 52 3.50 1.64 3.89
N PHE A 53 3.95 0.48 4.36
CA PHE A 53 3.15 -0.74 4.45
C PHE A 53 3.24 -1.40 5.82
N MET A 54 2.07 -1.65 6.42
CA MET A 54 1.91 -2.45 7.63
C MET A 54 1.19 -3.78 7.38
N GLY A 55 0.41 -3.89 6.31
CA GLY A 55 -0.20 -5.13 5.82
C GLY A 55 -1.26 -5.82 6.68
N ARG A 56 -1.40 -5.51 7.98
CA ARG A 56 -2.25 -6.28 8.92
C ARG A 56 -3.72 -6.37 8.48
N HIS A 57 -4.35 -5.26 8.14
CA HIS A 57 -5.76 -5.24 7.71
C HIS A 57 -5.96 -5.93 6.37
N LEU A 58 -5.05 -5.69 5.41
CA LEU A 58 -5.08 -6.33 4.10
C LEU A 58 -4.96 -7.85 4.23
N TYR A 59 -3.97 -8.32 4.98
CA TYR A 59 -3.76 -9.74 5.26
C TYR A 59 -4.99 -10.36 5.91
N ALA A 60 -5.48 -9.80 7.02
CA ALA A 60 -6.64 -10.35 7.72
C ALA A 60 -7.91 -10.42 6.85
N SER A 61 -8.17 -9.39 6.03
CA SER A 61 -9.30 -9.39 5.11
C SER A 61 -9.12 -10.44 4.01
N ARG A 62 -7.98 -10.44 3.32
CA ARG A 62 -7.76 -11.31 2.15
C ARG A 62 -7.61 -12.77 2.54
N SER A 63 -6.97 -13.06 3.67
CA SER A 63 -6.93 -14.43 4.21
C SER A 63 -8.32 -14.95 4.57
N LYS A 64 -9.23 -14.09 5.07
CA LYS A 64 -10.63 -14.46 5.29
C LYS A 64 -11.37 -14.75 3.98
N ASP A 65 -11.02 -14.04 2.92
CA ASP A 65 -11.54 -14.25 1.57
C ASP A 65 -10.91 -15.47 0.85
N GLY A 66 -9.96 -16.18 1.50
CA GLY A 66 -9.32 -17.39 0.97
C GLY A 66 -8.04 -17.16 0.15
N TYR A 67 -7.55 -15.92 0.07
CA TYR A 67 -6.32 -15.60 -0.66
C TYR A 67 -5.08 -16.14 0.06
N GLN A 68 -4.14 -16.69 -0.71
CA GLN A 68 -2.84 -17.08 -0.20
C GLN A 68 -1.88 -15.88 -0.17
N ILE A 69 -0.78 -16.01 0.57
CA ILE A 69 0.25 -14.96 0.64
C ILE A 69 0.74 -14.57 -0.75
N ASP A 70 0.98 -15.55 -1.63
CA ASP A 70 1.37 -15.32 -3.02
C ASP A 70 0.38 -14.45 -3.81
N ASP A 71 -0.93 -14.65 -3.60
CA ASP A 71 -1.96 -13.85 -4.28
C ASP A 71 -1.95 -12.41 -3.77
N ILE A 72 -1.77 -12.22 -2.46
CA ILE A 72 -1.68 -10.90 -1.84
C ILE A 72 -0.42 -10.17 -2.31
N VAL A 73 0.71 -10.86 -2.43
CA VAL A 73 1.96 -10.29 -2.97
C VAL A 73 1.74 -9.81 -4.40
N LYS A 74 1.15 -10.64 -5.27
CA LYS A 74 0.83 -10.25 -6.65
C LYS A 74 -0.10 -9.04 -6.71
N LEU A 75 -1.10 -8.98 -5.85
CA LEU A 75 -2.01 -7.84 -5.75
C LEU A 75 -1.26 -6.55 -5.40
N ILE A 76 -0.35 -6.60 -4.43
CA ILE A 76 0.46 -5.44 -4.03
C ILE A 76 1.38 -5.02 -5.17
N MET A 77 2.07 -5.97 -5.82
CA MET A 77 2.95 -5.67 -6.95
C MET A 77 2.19 -5.02 -8.11
N SER A 78 0.99 -5.52 -8.43
CA SER A 78 0.15 -4.92 -9.47
C SER A 78 -0.30 -3.51 -9.12
N ALA A 79 -0.55 -3.22 -7.84
CA ALA A 79 -0.94 -1.88 -7.38
C ALA A 79 0.23 -0.88 -7.35
N LEU A 80 1.47 -1.35 -7.32
CA LEU A 80 2.69 -0.54 -7.32
C LEU A 80 3.30 -0.34 -8.71
N CYS A 81 2.66 -0.85 -9.77
CA CYS A 81 3.16 -0.67 -11.12
C CYS A 81 3.10 0.81 -11.53
N ASP A 82 4.03 1.27 -12.38
CA ASP A 82 4.14 2.69 -12.76
C ASP A 82 2.89 3.22 -13.49
N ASP A 83 2.14 2.34 -14.17
CA ASP A 83 0.88 2.63 -14.85
C ASP A 83 -0.35 2.56 -13.93
N ALA A 84 -0.17 2.22 -12.65
CA ALA A 84 -1.27 2.21 -11.68
C ALA A 84 -1.79 3.64 -11.43
N ILE A 85 -3.11 3.76 -11.32
CA ILE A 85 -3.78 5.05 -11.10
C ILE A 85 -4.17 5.18 -9.62
N ALA A 86 -3.67 6.22 -8.97
CA ALA A 86 -4.05 6.57 -7.62
C ALA A 86 -5.34 7.40 -7.63
N HIS A 87 -6.41 6.89 -7.01
CA HIS A 87 -7.65 7.64 -6.81
C HIS A 87 -7.74 8.13 -5.36
N LEU A 88 -7.90 9.44 -5.17
CA LEU A 88 -8.27 9.98 -3.87
C LEU A 88 -9.79 9.82 -3.67
N GLY A 89 -10.17 8.86 -2.84
CA GLY A 89 -11.57 8.65 -2.46
C GLY A 89 -11.89 9.32 -1.13
N CYS A 90 -12.91 10.18 -1.10
CA CYS A 90 -13.58 10.55 0.14
C CYS A 90 -14.51 9.40 0.53
N ARG A 91 -14.31 8.75 1.68
CA ARG A 91 -15.34 7.86 2.23
C ARG A 91 -16.42 8.77 2.80
N THR A 92 -17.50 8.95 2.05
CA THR A 92 -18.78 9.50 2.55
C THR A 92 -19.40 8.56 3.58
#